data_AF-A0A7Y4C662-F1
#
_entry.id   AF-A0A7Y4C662-F1
#
_cell.length_a   1.000
_cell.length_b   1.000
_cell.length_c   1.000
_cell.angle_alpha   90.00
_cell.angle_beta   90.00
_cell.angle_gamma   90.00
#
_symmetry.space_group_name_H-M   'P 1'
#
loop_
_entity.id
_entity.type
_entity.pdbx_description
1 polymer ?
#
loop_
_entity_poly.entity_id
_entity_poly.type
_entity_poly.pdbx_seq_one_letter_code
_entity_poly.pdbx_strand_id
1 'polypeptide(L)'
;MKILHSLPSASRRRFMRDALRTAVGVGAATTVLGLQTKQSKANTSGVPIRPPGALDEEEFLNSCLRCGLCVQACPYDTLKLATMISPVATGTPYFTARSIPCEMCEDIPCVVACPSGALDKGLTDIEKSRMGTAVLIDHETCLNWQGLRCDVCYRVCPLIDEAITLEPIRNQRTGVHASFIPTVQSDKCTGCGKCEEACVLEETAIKVVPTSLAKGELGHHYRLGWEEKAKHGGESLIPEQLTLPTRKPEGSKGGL
;
A
#
# COMPACT_ATOMS: atom_id res chain seq x y z
N MET A 1 -59.38 49.77 28.93
CA MET A 1 -59.00 48.72 27.96
C MET A 1 -57.79 47.97 28.51
N LYS A 2 -57.99 46.89 29.27
CA LYS A 2 -56.88 46.06 29.82
C LYS A 2 -56.46 45.07 28.74
N ILE A 3 -55.26 45.24 28.21
CA ILE A 3 -54.65 44.30 27.25
C ILE A 3 -54.23 43.05 28.05
N LEU A 4 -55.04 41.99 27.93
CA LEU A 4 -54.71 40.65 28.41
C LEU A 4 -53.52 40.11 27.61
N HIS A 5 -52.32 40.23 28.16
CA HIS A 5 -51.17 39.46 27.69
C HIS A 5 -51.41 37.98 28.02
N SER A 6 -51.79 37.20 27.00
CA SER A 6 -51.88 35.75 27.04
C SER A 6 -50.50 35.16 27.33
N LEU A 7 -50.28 34.69 28.57
CA LEU A 7 -49.09 33.90 28.90
C LEU A 7 -49.16 32.57 28.14
N PRO A 8 -48.11 32.17 27.39
CA PRO A 8 -48.16 30.94 26.60
C PRO A 8 -48.40 29.73 27.51
N SER A 9 -49.35 28.86 27.15
CA SER A 9 -49.70 27.68 27.95
C SER A 9 -48.48 26.78 28.17
N ALA A 10 -48.41 26.11 29.33
CA ALA A 10 -47.30 25.20 29.66
C ALA A 10 -47.07 24.13 28.57
N SER A 11 -48.15 23.68 27.91
CA SER A 11 -48.12 22.74 26.79
C SER A 11 -47.38 23.28 25.57
N ARG A 12 -47.62 24.54 25.17
CA ARG A 12 -46.96 25.17 24.00
C ARG A 12 -45.45 25.34 24.24
N ARG A 13 -45.05 25.67 25.47
CA ARG A 13 -43.64 25.77 25.88
C ARG A 13 -42.94 24.40 25.89
N ARG A 14 -43.65 23.34 26.25
CA ARG A 14 -43.13 21.97 26.22
C ARG A 14 -42.91 21.49 24.79
N PHE A 15 -43.92 21.67 23.93
CA PHE A 15 -43.82 21.34 22.50
C PHE A 15 -42.65 22.05 21.81
N MET A 16 -42.48 23.36 22.03
CA MET A 16 -41.35 24.09 21.43
C MET A 16 -39.98 23.62 21.94
N ARG A 17 -39.88 23.25 23.23
CA ARG A 17 -38.64 22.66 23.77
C ARG A 17 -38.35 21.29 23.18
N ASP A 18 -39.38 20.45 23.03
CA ASP A 18 -39.21 19.10 22.49
C ASP A 18 -38.88 19.15 20.99
N ALA A 19 -39.50 20.05 20.22
CA ALA A 19 -39.16 20.31 18.82
C ALA A 19 -37.73 20.86 18.65
N LEU A 20 -37.31 21.77 19.54
CA LEU A 20 -35.93 22.28 19.52
C LEU A 20 -34.93 21.16 19.85
N ARG A 21 -35.24 20.31 20.84
CA ARG A 21 -34.38 19.18 21.23
C ARG A 21 -34.25 18.14 20.11
N THR A 22 -35.34 17.79 19.44
CA THR A 22 -35.29 16.87 18.29
C THR A 22 -34.57 17.48 17.10
N ALA A 23 -34.80 18.76 16.79
CA ALA A 23 -34.07 19.43 15.71
C ALA A 23 -32.55 19.50 15.97
N VAL A 24 -32.14 19.83 17.20
CA VAL A 24 -30.73 19.82 17.60
C VAL A 24 -30.16 18.41 17.60
N GLY A 25 -30.90 17.43 18.12
CA GLY A 25 -30.46 16.02 18.17
C GLY A 25 -30.26 15.43 16.77
N VAL A 26 -31.23 15.63 15.88
CA VAL A 26 -31.13 15.20 14.47
C VAL A 26 -30.03 15.97 13.76
N GLY A 27 -29.91 17.29 13.95
CA GLY A 27 -28.86 18.10 13.34
C GLY A 27 -27.45 17.66 13.78
N ALA A 28 -27.26 17.34 15.06
CA ALA A 28 -26.00 16.81 15.56
C ALA A 28 -25.71 15.41 14.97
N ALA A 29 -26.71 14.52 14.95
CA ALA A 29 -26.55 13.18 14.39
C ALA A 29 -26.24 13.21 12.88
N THR A 30 -26.93 14.05 12.10
CA THR A 30 -26.66 14.22 10.66
C THR A 30 -25.30 14.82 10.41
N THR A 31 -24.83 15.74 11.26
CA THR A 31 -23.48 16.31 11.14
C THR A 31 -22.41 15.27 11.43
N VAL A 32 -22.58 14.47 12.51
CA VAL A 32 -21.64 13.39 12.85
C VAL A 32 -21.59 12.33 11.74
N LEU A 33 -22.74 11.86 11.28
CA LEU A 33 -22.82 10.88 10.17
C LEU A 33 -22.33 11.47 8.84
N GLY A 34 -22.54 12.77 8.61
CA GLY A 34 -22.05 13.50 7.45
C GLY A 34 -20.53 13.67 7.43
N LEU A 35 -19.90 13.85 8.59
CA LEU A 35 -18.44 13.87 8.73
C LEU A 35 -17.85 12.48 8.49
N GLN A 36 -18.50 11.44 9.02
CA GLN A 36 -18.04 10.05 8.86
C GLN A 36 -18.16 9.56 7.42
N THR A 37 -19.21 9.95 6.69
CA THR A 37 -19.36 9.64 5.25
C THR A 37 -18.35 10.38 4.37
N LYS A 38 -17.93 11.60 4.74
CA LYS A 38 -16.81 12.28 4.04
C LYS A 38 -15.47 11.57 4.24
N GLN A 39 -15.25 10.90 5.39
CA GLN A 39 -14.05 10.09 5.61
C GLN A 39 -14.01 8.83 4.72
N SER A 40 -15.17 8.24 4.44
CA SER A 40 -15.26 7.08 3.53
C SER A 40 -15.01 7.43 2.06
N LYS A 41 -15.04 8.72 1.70
CA LYS A 41 -14.51 9.14 0.40
C LYS A 41 -13.00 9.06 0.49
N ALA A 42 -12.44 7.99 -0.09
CA ALA A 42 -11.01 7.75 -0.18
C ALA A 42 -10.28 9.05 -0.49
N ASN A 43 -9.45 9.53 0.45
CA ASN A 43 -8.51 10.59 0.15
C ASN A 43 -7.64 10.10 -1.01
N THR A 44 -7.65 10.84 -2.12
CA THR A 44 -6.82 10.57 -3.30
C THR A 44 -5.32 10.76 -3.02
N SER A 45 -4.98 11.25 -1.83
CA SER A 45 -3.64 11.69 -1.44
C SER A 45 -2.60 10.57 -1.23
N GLY A 46 -2.99 9.29 -1.34
CA GLY A 46 -2.09 8.13 -1.28
C GLY A 46 -2.43 7.14 -0.17
N VAL A 47 -1.80 5.97 -0.21
CA VAL A 47 -2.02 4.88 0.76
C VAL A 47 -1.16 5.13 2.02
N PRO A 48 -1.72 5.01 3.24
CA PRO A 48 -0.94 5.16 4.46
C PRO A 48 0.01 3.97 4.65
N ILE A 49 1.30 4.26 4.85
CA ILE A 49 2.37 3.26 5.01
C ILE A 49 3.00 3.40 6.40
N ARG A 50 3.39 2.27 7.00
CA ARG A 50 4.02 2.23 8.32
C ARG A 50 5.51 2.61 8.25
N PRO A 51 6.09 3.17 9.33
CA PRO A 51 7.52 3.50 9.37
C PRO A 51 8.44 2.28 9.13
N PRO A 52 9.73 2.52 8.83
CA PRO A 52 10.73 1.45 8.78
C PRO A 52 10.73 0.60 10.05
N GLY A 53 10.86 -0.72 9.87
CA GLY A 53 10.94 -1.68 10.97
C GLY A 53 9.60 -1.95 11.68
N ALA A 54 8.48 -1.41 11.20
CA ALA A 54 7.18 -1.78 11.78
C ALA A 54 6.96 -3.29 11.71
N LEU A 55 6.52 -3.86 12.84
CA LEU A 55 6.06 -5.24 12.90
C LEU A 55 4.81 -5.43 12.02
N ASP A 56 4.39 -6.68 11.87
CA ASP A 56 3.12 -6.99 11.21
C ASP A 56 1.97 -6.21 11.87
N GLU A 57 0.99 -5.78 11.07
CA GLU A 57 0.02 -4.75 11.47
C GLU A 57 -0.65 -5.05 12.82
N GLU A 58 -1.04 -6.29 13.10
CA GLU A 58 -1.64 -6.66 14.38
C GLU A 58 -0.66 -6.51 15.55
N GLU A 59 0.56 -7.03 15.42
CA GLU A 59 1.59 -6.96 16.46
C GLU A 59 2.06 -5.53 16.69
N PHE A 60 2.19 -4.76 15.61
CA PHE A 60 2.48 -3.33 15.65
C PHE A 60 1.41 -2.57 16.45
N LEU A 61 0.12 -2.80 16.17
CA LEU A 61 -0.98 -2.12 16.87
C LEU A 61 -1.03 -2.47 18.36
N ASN A 62 -0.68 -3.70 18.72
CA ASN A 62 -0.61 -4.16 20.11
C ASN A 62 0.60 -3.61 20.86
N SER A 63 1.72 -3.43 20.17
CA SER A 63 2.99 -2.98 20.77
C SER A 63 3.15 -1.45 20.77
N CYS A 64 2.44 -0.72 19.89
CA CYS A 64 2.59 0.73 19.76
C CYS A 64 1.97 1.48 20.95
N LEU A 65 2.81 2.18 21.72
CA LEU A 65 2.36 3.03 22.84
C LEU A 65 1.76 4.38 22.39
N ARG A 66 1.72 4.67 21.08
CA ARG A 66 1.21 5.94 20.53
C ARG A 66 1.92 7.18 21.12
N CYS A 67 3.19 7.05 21.47
CA CYS A 67 3.96 8.09 22.15
C CYS A 67 4.49 9.20 21.22
N GLY A 68 4.56 8.95 19.92
CA GLY A 68 5.03 9.94 18.93
C GLY A 68 6.54 10.16 18.87
N LEU A 69 7.35 9.43 19.64
CA LEU A 69 8.82 9.59 19.65
C LEU A 69 9.45 9.31 18.28
N CYS A 70 8.95 8.31 17.54
CA CYS A 70 9.40 8.03 16.19
C CYS A 70 9.10 9.16 15.20
N VAL A 71 7.99 9.89 15.40
CA VAL A 71 7.63 11.07 14.59
C VAL A 71 8.58 12.23 14.90
N GLN A 72 8.86 12.49 16.18
CA GLN A 72 9.80 13.54 16.59
C GLN A 72 11.24 13.27 16.16
N ALA A 73 11.64 11.99 16.13
CA ALA A 73 12.97 11.57 15.72
C ALA A 73 13.15 11.58 14.19
N CYS A 74 12.08 11.69 13.40
CA CYS A 74 12.17 11.73 11.95
C CYS A 74 12.63 13.12 11.48
N PRO A 75 13.80 13.26 10.83
CA PRO A 75 14.34 14.57 10.47
C PRO A 75 13.66 15.23 9.25
N TYR A 76 12.79 14.51 8.54
CA TYR A 76 12.20 14.94 7.26
C TYR A 76 10.67 15.17 7.33
N ASP A 77 10.08 15.15 8.52
CA ASP A 77 8.62 15.27 8.70
C ASP A 77 7.78 14.25 7.89
N THR A 78 8.41 13.15 7.47
CA THR A 78 7.77 12.03 6.74
C THR A 78 6.65 11.43 7.58
N LEU A 79 6.94 11.14 8.85
CA LEU A 79 6.02 10.44 9.74
C LEU A 79 5.02 11.42 10.38
N LYS A 80 3.75 11.00 10.47
CA LYS A 80 2.68 11.74 11.13
C LYS A 80 1.90 10.81 12.05
N LEU A 81 1.35 11.38 13.12
CA LEU A 81 0.43 10.63 13.98
C LEU A 81 -0.97 10.63 13.37
N ALA A 82 -1.56 9.44 13.30
CA ALA A 82 -2.94 9.26 12.90
C ALA A 82 -3.90 9.99 13.83
N THR A 83 -4.79 10.77 13.23
CA THR A 83 -5.88 11.44 13.92
C THR A 83 -7.13 10.55 13.92
N MET A 84 -8.21 10.99 14.58
CA MET A 84 -9.51 10.31 14.52
C MET A 84 -10.10 10.26 13.09
N ILE A 85 -9.59 11.10 12.18
CA ILE A 85 -10.06 11.18 10.80
C ILE A 85 -9.09 10.52 9.80
N SER A 86 -7.97 9.98 10.28
CA SER A 86 -6.99 9.30 9.45
C SER A 86 -7.47 7.89 9.06
N PRO A 87 -7.03 7.34 7.91
CA PRO A 87 -7.43 6.02 7.43
C PRO A 87 -6.77 4.83 8.15
N VAL A 88 -6.05 5.10 9.25
CA VAL A 88 -5.36 4.08 10.07
C VAL A 88 -5.65 4.33 11.55
N ALA A 89 -5.37 3.33 12.39
CA ALA A 89 -5.65 3.40 13.83
C ALA A 89 -5.11 4.69 14.48
N THR A 90 -5.98 5.41 15.18
CA THR A 90 -5.64 6.71 15.79
C THR A 90 -4.43 6.61 16.75
N GLY A 91 -3.60 7.64 16.71
CA GLY A 91 -2.38 7.78 17.50
C GLY A 91 -1.20 6.93 17.02
N THR A 92 -1.37 6.16 15.94
CA THR A 92 -0.27 5.37 15.37
C THR A 92 0.49 6.17 14.31
N PRO A 93 1.81 5.99 14.18
CA PRO A 93 2.60 6.65 13.14
C PRO A 93 2.33 6.03 11.76
N TYR A 94 2.29 6.89 10.74
CA TYR A 94 2.22 6.50 9.34
C TYR A 94 2.81 7.62 8.48
N PHE A 95 3.08 7.33 7.21
CA PHE A 95 3.38 8.34 6.20
C PHE A 95 2.59 8.06 4.92
N THR A 96 2.58 9.02 4.01
CA THR A 96 1.97 8.88 2.69
C THR A 96 3.02 9.21 1.65
N ALA A 97 3.46 8.18 0.94
CA ALA A 97 4.60 8.23 0.01
C ALA A 97 4.49 9.38 -0.99
N ARG A 98 3.30 9.58 -1.59
CA ARG A 98 3.05 10.69 -2.52
C ARG A 98 3.32 12.09 -1.96
N SER A 99 3.20 12.29 -0.65
CA SER A 99 3.40 13.61 -0.03
C SER A 99 4.86 13.83 0.38
N ILE A 100 5.38 12.95 1.25
CA ILE A 100 6.76 12.97 1.72
C ILE A 100 7.16 11.50 1.91
N PRO A 101 8.08 10.96 1.09
CA PRO A 101 8.52 9.58 1.20
C PRO A 101 9.48 9.41 2.38
N CYS A 102 9.84 8.15 2.66
CA CYS A 102 10.93 7.84 3.56
C CYS A 102 12.28 8.15 2.89
N GLU A 103 13.08 8.97 3.54
CA GLU A 103 14.43 9.35 3.08
C GLU A 103 15.52 8.30 3.33
N MET A 104 15.17 7.13 3.86
CA MET A 104 16.10 6.01 4.06
C MET A 104 17.34 6.37 4.89
N CYS A 105 17.15 7.03 6.05
CA CYS A 105 18.23 7.40 6.96
C CYS A 105 19.05 6.18 7.41
N GLU A 106 20.38 6.23 7.28
CA GLU A 106 21.29 5.13 7.63
C GLU A 106 21.22 4.74 9.12
N ASP A 107 21.01 5.72 10.00
CA ASP A 107 20.94 5.56 11.46
C ASP A 107 19.53 5.21 11.98
N ILE A 108 18.53 5.19 11.10
CA ILE A 108 17.13 4.80 11.36
C ILE A 108 16.59 5.36 12.70
N PRO A 109 16.62 6.71 12.89
CA PRO A 109 16.37 7.33 14.19
C PRO A 109 14.95 7.06 14.71
N CYS A 110 13.99 6.85 13.82
CA CYS A 110 12.62 6.48 14.16
C CYS A 110 12.53 5.11 14.89
N VAL A 111 13.33 4.12 14.48
CA VAL A 111 13.40 2.80 15.12
C VAL A 111 14.13 2.91 16.47
N VAL A 112 15.27 3.60 16.49
CA VAL A 112 16.07 3.81 17.71
C VAL A 112 15.24 4.48 18.82
N ALA A 113 14.45 5.49 18.45
CA ALA A 113 13.59 6.23 19.37
C ALA A 113 12.38 5.43 19.88
N CYS A 114 12.04 4.29 19.28
CA CYS A 114 10.88 3.50 19.67
C CYS A 114 11.14 2.75 21.00
N PRO A 115 10.44 3.09 22.11
CA PRO A 115 10.70 2.44 23.39
C PRO A 115 10.05 1.06 23.50
N SER A 116 8.93 0.84 22.81
CA SER A 116 8.09 -0.36 23.00
C SER A 116 8.46 -1.54 22.12
N GLY A 117 9.35 -1.36 21.14
CA GLY A 117 9.67 -2.39 20.16
C GLY A 117 8.60 -2.59 19.08
N ALA A 118 7.59 -1.71 18.99
CA ALA A 118 6.65 -1.72 17.85
C ALA A 118 7.35 -1.51 16.50
N LEU A 119 8.53 -0.87 16.53
CA LEU A 119 9.46 -0.86 15.42
C LEU A 119 10.65 -1.75 15.84
N ASP A 120 10.96 -2.75 15.03
CA ASP A 120 11.99 -3.76 15.29
C ASP A 120 13.38 -3.13 15.34
N LYS A 121 13.99 -3.18 16.53
CA LYS A 121 15.34 -2.68 16.79
C LYS A 121 16.43 -3.56 16.16
N GLY A 122 16.09 -4.77 15.70
CA GLY A 122 16.95 -5.62 14.90
C GLY A 122 17.23 -5.05 13.50
N LEU A 123 16.38 -4.12 13.02
CA LEU A 123 16.62 -3.41 11.77
C LEU A 123 17.79 -2.43 11.93
N THR A 124 18.96 -2.87 11.48
CA THR A 124 20.23 -2.10 11.50
C THR A 124 20.64 -1.60 10.11
N ASP A 125 20.00 -2.15 9.08
CA ASP A 125 20.26 -1.83 7.67
C ASP A 125 18.93 -1.41 7.04
N ILE A 126 18.84 -0.14 6.65
CA ILE A 126 17.60 0.47 6.14
C ILE A 126 17.14 -0.16 4.82
N GLU A 127 18.05 -0.73 4.03
CA GLU A 127 17.74 -1.44 2.78
C GLU A 127 16.98 -2.76 3.02
N LYS A 128 17.07 -3.29 4.24
CA LYS A 128 16.30 -4.47 4.67
C LYS A 128 14.91 -4.12 5.21
N SER A 129 14.56 -2.84 5.30
CA SER A 129 13.22 -2.43 5.75
C SER A 129 12.13 -2.92 4.79
N ARG A 130 10.93 -3.22 5.31
CA ARG A 130 9.76 -3.67 4.54
C ARG A 130 8.53 -2.88 4.96
N MET A 131 8.52 -1.59 4.65
CA MET A 131 7.40 -0.67 4.94
C MET A 131 6.17 -0.98 4.07
N GLY A 132 6.41 -1.42 2.84
CA GLY A 132 5.39 -1.74 1.85
C GLY A 132 6.05 -2.22 0.56
N THR A 133 5.29 -2.32 -0.52
CA THR A 133 5.78 -2.69 -1.84
C THR A 133 5.26 -1.70 -2.88
N ALA A 134 6.15 -1.18 -3.73
CA ALA A 134 5.76 -0.37 -4.87
C ALA A 134 5.14 -1.26 -5.95
N VAL A 135 4.01 -0.82 -6.52
CA VAL A 135 3.30 -1.52 -7.58
C VAL A 135 2.99 -0.53 -8.69
N LEU A 136 3.32 -0.89 -9.93
CA LEU A 136 2.84 -0.16 -11.09
C LEU A 136 1.35 -0.49 -11.30
N ILE A 137 0.48 0.33 -10.72
CA ILE A 137 -0.97 0.07 -10.70
C ILE A 137 -1.62 0.45 -12.03
N ASP A 138 -1.14 1.51 -12.67
CA ASP A 138 -1.73 2.03 -13.90
C ASP A 138 -0.78 1.90 -15.08
N HIS A 139 -0.98 0.85 -15.87
CA HIS A 139 -0.25 0.63 -17.12
C HIS A 139 -0.77 1.53 -18.25
N GLU A 140 -1.99 2.05 -18.16
CA GLU A 140 -2.60 2.88 -19.20
C GLU A 140 -2.11 4.32 -19.15
N THR A 141 -1.76 4.85 -17.98
CA THR A 141 -1.25 6.24 -17.88
C THR A 141 0.27 6.31 -17.78
N CYS A 142 0.95 5.22 -17.40
CA CYS A 142 2.41 5.20 -17.29
C CYS A 142 3.09 5.60 -18.60
N LEU A 143 3.98 6.61 -18.56
CA LEU A 143 4.65 7.15 -19.75
C LEU A 143 5.47 6.09 -20.51
N ASN A 144 6.09 5.14 -19.81
CA ASN A 144 6.83 4.05 -20.46
C ASN A 144 5.92 3.08 -21.22
N TRP A 145 4.74 2.79 -20.68
CA TRP A 145 3.72 2.00 -21.38
C TRP A 145 3.13 2.75 -22.58
N GLN A 146 3.03 4.08 -22.49
CA GLN A 146 2.68 4.96 -23.60
C GLN A 146 3.78 5.06 -24.68
N GLY A 147 4.96 4.47 -24.44
CA GLY A 147 6.09 4.47 -25.37
C GLY A 147 6.96 5.73 -25.31
N LEU A 148 6.76 6.58 -24.31
CA LEU A 148 7.65 7.68 -23.99
C LEU A 148 8.81 7.17 -23.13
N ARG A 149 9.97 7.81 -23.22
CA ARG A 149 11.13 7.46 -22.39
C ARG A 149 11.04 8.19 -21.05
N CYS A 150 10.66 7.48 -19.99
CA CYS A 150 10.68 7.96 -18.61
C CYS A 150 11.48 6.98 -17.74
N ASP A 151 12.41 7.46 -16.94
CA ASP A 151 13.19 6.62 -16.02
C ASP A 151 13.25 7.20 -14.61
N VAL A 152 12.34 8.14 -14.29
CA VAL A 152 12.33 8.88 -13.02
C VAL A 152 12.17 7.96 -11.81
N CYS A 153 11.16 7.08 -11.81
CA CYS A 153 10.92 6.13 -10.72
C CYS A 153 12.08 5.15 -10.51
N TYR A 154 12.76 4.77 -11.59
CA TYR A 154 13.94 3.91 -11.56
C TYR A 154 15.17 4.65 -10.99
N ARG A 155 15.46 5.87 -11.47
CA ARG A 155 16.62 6.66 -11.05
C ARG A 155 16.56 7.18 -9.62
N VAL A 156 15.35 7.46 -9.12
CA VAL A 156 15.15 7.93 -7.73
C VAL A 156 15.18 6.78 -6.73
N CYS A 157 15.13 5.53 -7.20
CA CYS A 157 15.14 4.37 -6.32
C CYS A 157 16.50 4.25 -5.63
N PRO A 158 16.58 4.20 -4.29
CA PRO A 158 17.84 3.97 -3.58
C PRO A 158 18.46 2.62 -3.90
N LEU A 159 17.62 1.62 -4.20
CA LEU A 159 17.99 0.27 -4.61
C LEU A 159 17.78 0.10 -6.12
N ILE A 160 18.38 0.99 -6.90
CA ILE A 160 18.36 0.93 -8.36
C ILE A 160 18.94 -0.40 -8.85
N ASP A 161 18.39 -0.97 -9.93
CA ASP A 161 18.72 -2.30 -10.49
C ASP A 161 18.42 -3.51 -9.58
N GLU A 162 18.10 -3.29 -8.30
CA GLU A 162 17.68 -4.35 -7.38
C GLU A 162 16.18 -4.33 -7.10
N ALA A 163 15.65 -3.20 -6.62
CA ALA A 163 14.23 -3.05 -6.29
C ALA A 163 13.39 -2.60 -7.49
N ILE A 164 13.96 -1.82 -8.40
CA ILE A 164 13.30 -1.42 -9.65
C ILE A 164 14.27 -1.67 -10.81
N THR A 165 13.84 -2.45 -11.79
CA THR A 165 14.54 -2.66 -13.06
C THR A 165 13.75 -2.06 -14.23
N LEU A 166 14.40 -1.85 -15.37
CA LEU A 166 13.75 -1.43 -16.60
C LEU A 166 13.75 -2.57 -17.61
N GLU A 167 12.64 -3.30 -17.68
CA GLU A 167 12.50 -4.47 -18.54
C GLU A 167 12.14 -4.04 -19.99
N PRO A 168 12.93 -4.44 -21.00
CA PRO A 168 12.65 -4.09 -22.37
C PRO A 168 11.51 -4.94 -22.94
N ILE A 169 10.43 -4.30 -23.36
CA ILE A 169 9.31 -4.93 -24.08
C ILE A 169 9.27 -4.39 -25.50
N ARG A 170 9.19 -5.30 -26.48
CA ARG A 170 9.07 -4.93 -27.89
C ARG A 170 7.73 -4.25 -28.15
N ASN A 171 7.76 -3.06 -28.72
CA ASN A 171 6.54 -2.35 -29.09
C ASN A 171 5.87 -3.05 -30.27
N GLN A 172 4.71 -3.68 -30.03
CA GLN A 172 4.00 -4.43 -31.07
C GLN A 172 3.46 -3.54 -32.20
N ARG A 173 3.17 -2.26 -31.94
CA ARG A 173 2.62 -1.31 -32.92
C ARG A 173 3.66 -0.89 -33.96
N THR A 174 4.89 -0.61 -33.55
CA THR A 174 5.94 -0.11 -34.46
C THR A 174 6.97 -1.17 -34.83
N GLY A 175 7.10 -2.25 -34.06
CA GLY A 175 8.01 -3.38 -34.34
C GLY A 175 9.51 -3.08 -34.23
N VAL A 176 9.89 -1.80 -34.13
CA VAL A 176 11.28 -1.29 -34.15
C VAL A 176 11.73 -0.76 -32.79
N HIS A 177 10.85 -0.09 -32.03
CA HIS A 177 11.19 0.50 -30.74
C HIS A 177 10.91 -0.48 -29.58
N ALA A 178 11.74 -0.44 -28.54
CA ALA A 178 11.46 -1.10 -27.27
C ALA A 178 10.93 -0.07 -26.26
N SER A 179 9.86 -0.43 -25.56
CA SER A 179 9.43 0.27 -24.35
C SER A 179 10.20 -0.32 -23.16
N PHE A 180 10.58 0.52 -22.20
CA PHE A 180 11.33 0.09 -21.02
C PHE A 180 10.41 0.18 -19.81
N ILE A 181 9.80 -0.94 -19.43
CA ILE A 181 8.77 -0.96 -18.41
C ILE A 181 9.43 -1.06 -17.02
N PRO A 182 9.09 -0.16 -16.08
CA PRO A 182 9.61 -0.25 -14.72
C PRO A 182 8.98 -1.45 -14.02
N THR A 183 9.81 -2.39 -13.59
CA THR A 183 9.40 -3.62 -12.92
C THR A 183 9.91 -3.59 -11.48
N VAL A 184 9.01 -3.76 -10.53
CA VAL A 184 9.36 -3.73 -9.10
C VAL A 184 9.60 -5.15 -8.60
N GLN A 185 10.78 -5.39 -8.02
CA GLN A 185 11.15 -6.63 -7.37
C GLN A 185 10.69 -6.59 -5.91
N SER A 186 9.58 -7.28 -5.63
CA SER A 186 8.90 -7.23 -4.34
C SER A 186 9.72 -7.75 -3.14
N ASP A 187 10.72 -8.58 -3.39
CA ASP A 187 11.64 -9.11 -2.37
C ASP A 187 12.72 -8.10 -1.97
N LYS A 188 13.04 -7.14 -2.85
CA LYS A 188 14.03 -6.09 -2.65
C LYS A 188 13.42 -4.74 -2.31
N CYS A 189 12.20 -4.47 -2.78
CA CYS A 189 11.52 -3.21 -2.53
C CYS A 189 11.30 -2.98 -1.03
N THR A 190 11.76 -1.84 -0.53
CA THR A 190 11.58 -1.46 0.88
C THR A 190 10.23 -0.79 1.16
N GLY A 191 9.58 -0.28 0.12
CA GLY A 191 8.37 0.54 0.25
C GLY A 191 8.64 1.97 0.72
N CYS A 192 9.85 2.52 0.49
CA CYS A 192 10.20 3.89 0.92
C CYS A 192 9.36 4.99 0.25
N GLY A 193 8.77 4.75 -0.92
CA GLY A 193 7.86 5.70 -1.55
C GLY A 193 8.50 6.74 -2.46
N LYS A 194 9.84 6.80 -2.57
CA LYS A 194 10.52 7.77 -3.45
C LYS A 194 10.07 7.69 -4.90
N CYS A 195 9.76 6.50 -5.40
CA CYS A 195 9.24 6.30 -6.75
C CYS A 195 7.81 6.84 -6.96
N GLU A 196 6.98 6.85 -5.92
CA GLU A 196 5.60 7.37 -5.96
C GLU A 196 5.57 8.90 -5.89
N GLU A 197 6.41 9.48 -5.03
CA GLU A 197 6.59 10.93 -4.95
C GLU A 197 7.14 11.50 -6.26
N ALA A 198 8.22 10.93 -6.78
CA ALA A 198 8.88 11.43 -7.98
C ALA A 198 8.10 11.19 -9.28
N CYS A 199 7.00 10.45 -9.25
CA CYS A 199 6.19 10.23 -10.45
C CYS A 199 5.68 11.57 -10.99
N VAL A 200 6.04 11.87 -12.23
CA VAL A 200 5.76 13.16 -12.91
C VAL A 200 4.28 13.35 -13.28
N LEU A 201 3.45 12.33 -13.13
CA LEU A 201 2.01 12.40 -13.37
C LEU A 201 1.32 13.09 -12.19
N GLU A 202 0.20 13.79 -12.43
CA GLU A 202 -0.61 14.38 -11.36
C GLU A 202 -1.14 13.31 -10.40
N GLU A 203 -1.74 12.27 -10.97
CA GLU A 203 -2.08 11.03 -10.30
C GLU A 203 -1.03 9.97 -10.67
N THR A 204 -0.30 9.48 -9.67
CA THR A 204 0.82 8.56 -9.87
C THR A 204 0.38 7.19 -10.38
N ALA A 205 1.10 6.68 -11.39
CA ALA A 205 0.90 5.34 -11.95
C ALA A 205 1.54 4.24 -11.08
N ILE A 206 2.52 4.59 -10.24
CA ILE A 206 3.19 3.69 -9.31
C ILE A 206 2.85 4.09 -7.88
N LYS A 207 2.30 3.16 -7.09
CA LYS A 207 1.91 3.42 -5.69
C LYS A 207 2.55 2.39 -4.78
N VAL A 208 2.97 2.83 -3.60
CA VAL A 208 3.37 1.96 -2.51
C VAL A 208 2.12 1.58 -1.74
N VAL A 209 1.95 0.28 -1.54
CA VAL A 209 0.87 -0.29 -0.74
C VAL A 209 1.44 -1.26 0.28
N PRO A 210 0.71 -1.58 1.36
CA PRO A 210 1.08 -2.67 2.26
C PRO A 210 1.40 -3.95 1.47
N THR A 211 2.48 -4.64 1.85
CA THR A 211 2.97 -5.82 1.11
C THR A 211 1.92 -6.92 0.98
N SER A 212 1.05 -7.07 2.00
CA SER A 212 -0.09 -8.00 1.99
C SER A 212 -1.15 -7.68 0.93
N LEU A 213 -1.24 -6.43 0.47
CA LEU A 213 -2.11 -6.02 -0.64
C LEU A 213 -1.39 -6.09 -1.99
N ALA A 214 -0.07 -5.94 -2.01
CA ALA A 214 0.72 -5.98 -3.24
C ALA A 214 0.97 -7.40 -3.75
N LYS A 215 1.22 -8.36 -2.83
CA LYS A 215 1.67 -9.71 -3.18
C LYS A 215 0.53 -10.72 -3.05
N GLY A 216 0.36 -11.54 -4.09
CA GLY A 216 -0.39 -12.78 -3.99
C GLY A 216 0.47 -13.90 -3.38
N GLU A 217 -0.20 -14.95 -2.90
CA GLU A 217 0.44 -16.17 -2.41
C GLU A 217 0.13 -17.33 -3.34
N LEU A 218 1.13 -18.13 -3.68
CA LEU A 218 0.93 -19.41 -4.36
C LEU A 218 0.22 -20.36 -3.39
N GLY A 219 -0.88 -20.98 -3.83
CA GLY A 219 -1.55 -21.99 -3.01
C GLY A 219 -0.55 -23.06 -2.56
N HIS A 220 -0.57 -23.46 -1.29
CA HIS A 220 0.45 -24.32 -0.68
C HIS A 220 0.65 -25.71 -1.34
N HIS A 221 -0.24 -26.10 -2.25
CA HIS A 221 -0.14 -27.33 -3.04
C HIS A 221 0.67 -27.14 -4.35
N TYR A 222 0.83 -25.91 -4.83
CA TYR A 222 1.69 -25.61 -5.96
C TYR A 222 3.13 -25.58 -5.51
N ARG A 223 3.96 -26.42 -6.12
CA ARG A 223 5.41 -26.45 -5.90
C ARG A 223 6.12 -26.25 -7.22
N LEU A 224 7.13 -25.39 -7.19
CA LEU A 224 7.97 -25.14 -8.35
C LEU A 224 8.95 -26.30 -8.51
N GLY A 225 8.83 -27.05 -9.60
CA GLY A 225 9.61 -28.28 -9.80
C GLY A 225 11.12 -28.06 -9.75
N TRP A 226 11.62 -26.90 -10.19
CA TRP A 226 13.04 -26.56 -10.12
C TRP A 226 13.52 -26.28 -8.69
N GLU A 227 12.69 -25.69 -7.82
CA GLU A 227 13.03 -25.47 -6.42
C GLU A 227 13.03 -26.79 -5.64
N GLU A 228 12.05 -27.65 -5.88
CA GLU A 228 12.01 -28.97 -5.25
C GLU A 228 13.19 -29.83 -5.73
N LYS A 229 13.52 -29.79 -7.03
CA LYS A 229 14.72 -30.44 -7.58
C LYS A 229 15.99 -29.94 -6.89
N ALA A 230 16.12 -28.64 -6.67
CA ALA A 230 17.27 -28.07 -5.96
C ALA A 230 17.35 -28.54 -4.49
N LYS A 231 16.21 -28.64 -3.79
CA LYS A 231 16.13 -29.18 -2.41
C LYS A 231 16.47 -30.67 -2.36
N HIS A 232 16.18 -31.42 -3.43
CA HIS A 232 16.41 -32.86 -3.55
C HIS A 232 17.68 -33.21 -4.33
N GLY A 233 18.75 -32.42 -4.18
CA GLY A 233 20.06 -32.77 -4.70
C GLY A 233 20.16 -32.86 -6.23
N GLY A 234 19.22 -32.23 -6.95
CA GLY A 234 19.17 -32.28 -8.41
C GLY A 234 18.24 -33.36 -8.96
N GLU A 235 17.54 -34.14 -8.13
CA GLU A 235 16.56 -35.13 -8.58
C GLU A 235 15.16 -34.53 -8.69
N SER A 236 14.51 -34.71 -9.84
CA SER A 236 13.13 -34.28 -10.05
C SER A 236 12.16 -35.19 -9.30
N LEU A 237 11.18 -34.60 -8.60
CA LEU A 237 10.08 -35.35 -7.96
C LEU A 237 9.16 -36.06 -8.96
N ILE A 238 9.26 -35.71 -10.25
CA ILE A 238 8.53 -36.33 -11.36
C ILE A 238 9.54 -37.11 -12.21
N PRO A 239 9.26 -38.38 -12.58
CA PRO A 239 10.12 -39.15 -13.47
C PRO A 239 10.25 -38.49 -14.84
N GLU A 240 11.46 -38.44 -15.41
CA GLU A 240 11.76 -37.76 -16.69
C GLU A 240 11.01 -38.33 -17.90
N GLN A 241 10.55 -39.58 -17.82
CA GLN A 241 9.78 -40.23 -18.88
C GLN A 241 8.51 -40.87 -18.33
N LEU A 242 7.38 -40.18 -18.48
CA LEU A 242 6.11 -40.85 -18.71
C LEU A 242 6.09 -41.32 -20.16
N THR A 243 6.42 -42.59 -20.40
CA THR A 243 6.07 -43.25 -21.67
C THR A 243 4.55 -43.41 -21.71
N LEU A 244 3.86 -42.39 -22.24
CA LEU A 244 2.43 -42.49 -22.53
C LEU A 244 2.26 -43.49 -23.68
N PRO A 245 1.33 -44.45 -23.59
CA PRO A 245 1.07 -45.38 -24.68
C PRO A 245 0.63 -44.57 -25.91
N THR A 246 1.46 -44.54 -26.96
CA THR A 246 1.09 -43.97 -28.25
C THR A 246 0.05 -44.87 -28.90
N ARG A 247 -1.23 -44.54 -28.73
CA ARG A 247 -2.32 -45.16 -29.51
C ARG A 247 -2.25 -44.59 -30.93
N LYS A 248 -1.61 -45.33 -31.86
CA LYS A 248 -1.75 -45.02 -33.29
C LYS A 248 -3.22 -45.19 -33.68
N PRO A 249 -3.81 -44.26 -34.46
CA PRO A 249 -5.14 -44.47 -35.00
C PRO A 249 -5.15 -45.75 -35.84
N GLU A 250 -6.13 -46.61 -35.61
CA GLU A 250 -6.29 -47.87 -36.35
C GLU A 250 -6.38 -47.56 -37.84
N GLY A 251 -5.33 -47.90 -38.60
CA GLY A 251 -5.27 -47.74 -40.06
C GLY A 251 -4.14 -46.89 -40.62
N SER A 252 -3.30 -46.21 -39.82
CA SER A 252 -2.13 -45.50 -40.38
C SER A 252 -0.99 -46.49 -40.68
N LYS A 253 -0.89 -46.91 -41.94
CA LYS A 253 0.31 -47.58 -42.46
C LYS A 253 1.47 -46.58 -42.38
N GLY A 254 2.45 -46.88 -41.53
CA GLY A 254 3.70 -46.12 -41.46
C GLY A 254 4.42 -46.20 -42.80
N GLY A 255 4.57 -45.05 -43.47
CA GLY A 255 5.59 -44.86 -44.49
C GLY A 255 6.88 -44.40 -43.81
N LEU A 256 8.00 -45.00 -44.22
CA LEU A 256 9.36 -44.62 -43.86
C LEU A 256 9.64 -43.14 -44.13
#